data_AF-A0A7D5MKZ1-F1
#
_entry.id   AF-A0A7D5MKZ1-F1
#
_cell.length_a   1.000
_cell.length_b   1.000
_cell.length_c   1.000
_cell.angle_alpha   90.00
_cell.angle_beta   90.00
_cell.angle_gamma   90.00
#
_symmetry.space_group_name_H-M   'P 1'
#
loop_
_entity.id
_entity.type
_entity.pdbx_description
1 polymer ?
#
loop_
_entity_poly.entity_id
_entity_poly.type
_entity_poly.pdbx_seq_one_letter_code
_entity_poly.pdbx_strand_id
1 'polypeptide(L)' 'MSDTTDSINPFVISSAFMLEENGVTVSDGKENNGKQRFDTSKLKKGMYYLHVQIGGEYFKERILIE' A
#
# COMPACT_ATOMS: atom_id res chain seq x y z
N MET A 1 -13.29 -8.71 33.29
CA MET A 1 -13.61 -8.44 31.88
C MET A 1 -12.48 -7.58 31.37
N SER A 2 -11.62 -8.12 30.52
CA SER A 2 -10.52 -7.35 29.95
C SER A 2 -11.07 -6.53 28.80
N ASP A 3 -11.45 -5.28 29.08
CA ASP A 3 -11.66 -4.27 28.05
C ASP A 3 -10.28 -3.88 27.52
N THR A 4 -9.70 -4.75 26.70
CA THR A 4 -8.72 -4.34 25.70
C THR A 4 -9.50 -3.64 24.61
N THR A 5 -9.78 -2.35 24.81
CA THR A 5 -9.87 -1.42 23.70
C THR A 5 -8.49 -1.46 23.06
N ASP A 6 -8.30 -2.41 22.13
CA ASP A 6 -7.17 -2.37 21.21
C ASP A 6 -7.23 -0.99 20.59
N SER A 7 -6.33 -0.15 21.05
CA SER A 7 -6.18 1.20 20.57
C SER A 7 -5.86 1.03 19.10
N ILE A 8 -6.85 1.24 18.21
CA ILE A 8 -6.64 1.18 16.77
C ILE A 8 -5.57 2.22 16.51
N ASN A 9 -4.34 1.77 16.34
CA ASN A 9 -3.24 2.66 16.07
C ASN A 9 -3.56 3.30 14.72
N PRO A 10 -3.83 4.62 14.66
CA PRO A 10 -4.30 5.28 13.46
C PRO A 10 -3.23 5.29 12.35
N PHE A 11 -2.03 4.80 12.63
CA PHE A 11 -0.92 4.71 11.69
C PHE A 11 -0.68 3.29 11.16
N VAL A 12 -1.57 2.33 11.42
CA VAL A 12 -1.48 0.98 10.84
C VAL A 12 -1.88 1.05 9.37
N ILE A 13 -1.01 0.55 8.51
CA ILE A 13 -1.28 0.36 7.09
C ILE A 13 -2.21 -0.85 6.96
N SER A 14 -3.48 -0.62 6.62
CA SER A 14 -4.49 -1.68 6.47
C SER A 14 -4.47 -2.32 5.08
N SER A 15 -4.03 -1.57 4.06
CA SER A 15 -3.82 -2.10 2.72
C SER A 15 -2.82 -1.24 1.94
N ALA A 16 -2.16 -1.86 0.96
CA ALA A 16 -1.20 -1.19 0.11
C ALA A 16 -1.16 -1.90 -1.25
N PHE A 17 -1.36 -1.17 -2.35
CA PHE A 17 -1.42 -1.70 -3.70
C PHE A 17 -0.62 -0.83 -4.65
N MET A 18 0.04 -1.46 -5.62
CA MET A 18 0.57 -0.79 -6.79
C MET A 18 -0.33 -1.08 -7.98
N LEU A 19 -0.75 -0.02 -8.67
CA LEU A 19 -1.64 -0.09 -9.81
C LEU A 19 -0.94 0.45 -11.07
N GLU A 20 -1.26 -0.12 -12.22
CA GLU A 20 -1.02 0.50 -13.52
C GLU A 20 -1.86 1.78 -13.69
N GLU A 21 -1.52 2.59 -14.71
CA GLU A 21 -2.26 3.81 -15.04
C GLU A 21 -3.75 3.56 -15.33
N ASN A 22 -4.08 2.37 -15.86
CA ASN A 22 -5.45 1.92 -16.12
C ASN A 22 -6.21 1.46 -14.85
N GLY A 23 -5.57 1.47 -13.68
CA GLY A 23 -6.15 1.07 -12.40
C GLY A 23 -6.04 -0.42 -12.06
N VAL A 24 -5.38 -1.24 -12.88
CA VAL A 24 -5.17 -2.67 -12.61
C VAL A 24 -4.09 -2.87 -11.56
N THR A 25 -4.39 -3.66 -10.53
CA THR A 25 -3.38 -4.03 -9.52
C THR A 25 -2.31 -4.93 -10.12
N VAL A 26 -1.05 -4.52 -9.94
CA VAL A 26 0.13 -5.27 -10.40
C VAL A 26 0.98 -5.81 -9.28
N SER A 27 0.85 -5.26 -8.06
CA SER A 27 1.58 -5.73 -6.88
C SER A 27 0.83 -5.40 -5.60
N ASP A 28 0.63 -6.39 -4.75
CA ASP A 28 0.15 -6.18 -3.38
C ASP A 28 1.34 -5.87 -2.46
N GLY A 29 1.19 -4.84 -1.63
CA GLY A 29 2.15 -4.51 -0.59
C GLY A 29 2.12 -5.58 0.49
N LYS A 30 3.29 -6.16 0.78
CA LYS A 30 3.47 -7.12 1.86
C LYS A 30 4.18 -6.47 3.03
N GLU A 31 3.64 -6.68 4.22
CA GLU A 31 4.27 -6.27 5.47
C GLU A 31 5.63 -6.95 5.61
N ASN A 32 6.63 -6.16 5.96
CA ASN A 32 7.97 -6.63 6.30
C ASN A 32 8.61 -5.65 7.28
N ASN A 33 8.56 -6.00 8.57
CA ASN A 33 9.16 -5.24 9.67
C ASN A 33 8.65 -3.78 9.72
N GLY A 34 7.34 -3.58 9.69
CA GLY A 34 6.70 -2.26 9.75
C GLY A 34 6.76 -1.45 8.45
N LYS A 35 7.23 -2.05 7.36
CA LYS A 35 7.25 -1.45 6.01
C LYS A 35 6.40 -2.26 5.05
N GLN A 36 5.87 -1.61 4.02
CA GLN A 36 5.26 -2.29 2.89
C GLN A 36 6.29 -2.49 1.78
N ARG A 37 6.46 -3.73 1.33
CA ARG A 37 7.31 -4.08 0.18
C ARG A 37 6.46 -4.54 -0.98
N PHE A 38 6.77 -4.02 -2.16
CA PHE A 38 6.15 -4.41 -3.42
C PHE A 38 7.15 -5.19 -4.26
N ASP A 39 6.69 -6.28 -4.89
CA ASP A 39 7.49 -6.96 -5.90
C ASP A 39 7.41 -6.15 -7.20
N THR A 40 8.56 -5.67 -7.65
CA THR A 40 8.70 -4.84 -8.85
C THR A 40 9.33 -5.58 -10.02
N SER A 41 9.66 -6.88 -9.87
CA SER A 41 10.43 -7.66 -10.84
C SER A 41 9.80 -7.78 -12.23
N LYS A 42 8.47 -7.62 -12.32
CA LYS A 42 7.69 -7.71 -13.56
C LYS A 42 7.22 -6.35 -14.09
N LEU A 43 7.56 -5.26 -13.41
CA LEU A 43 7.15 -3.92 -13.82
C LEU A 43 7.92 -3.50 -15.07
N LYS A 44 7.22 -2.79 -15.95
CA LYS A 44 7.80 -2.21 -17.16
C LYS A 44 7.99 -0.72 -16.92
N LYS A 45 8.72 -0.06 -17.82
CA LYS A 45 8.77 1.39 -17.84
C LYS A 45 7.36 1.95 -18.04
N GLY A 46 7.00 2.99 -17.29
CA GLY A 46 5.67 3.59 -17.37
C GLY A 46 5.21 4.23 -16.07
N MET A 47 3.95 4.68 -16.10
CA MET A 47 3.28 5.33 -14.99
C MET A 47 2.53 4.31 -14.13
N TYR A 48 2.71 4.43 -12.82
CA TYR A 48 2.06 3.60 -11.80
C TYR A 48 1.50 4.47 -10.68
N TYR A 49 0.62 3.89 -9.88
CA TYR A 49 0.09 4.52 -8.67
C TYR A 49 0.31 3.61 -7.46
N LEU A 50 0.77 4.19 -6.36
CA LEU A 50 0.68 3.56 -5.05
C LEU A 50 -0.60 4.00 -4.37
N HIS A 51 -1.43 3.04 -3.98
CA HIS A 51 -2.62 3.23 -3.18
C HIS A 51 -2.35 2.63 -1.81
N VAL A 52 -2.37 3.44 -0.75
CA VAL A 52 -2.12 2.98 0.61
C VAL A 52 -3.25 3.45 1.50
N GLN A 53 -3.77 2.55 2.34
CA GLN A 53 -4.74 2.90 3.36
C GLN A 53 -4.07 2.86 4.74
N ILE A 54 -4.13 3.98 5.45
CA ILE A 54 -3.51 4.15 6.78
C ILE A 54 -4.57 4.68 7.73
N GLY A 55 -4.88 3.94 8.80
CA GLY A 55 -5.89 4.39 9.77
C GLY A 55 -7.29 4.62 9.18
N GLY A 56 -7.61 3.97 8.05
CA GLY A 56 -8.86 4.18 7.33
C GLY A 56 -8.82 5.28 6.25
N GLU A 57 -7.81 6.15 6.25
CA GLU A 57 -7.61 7.17 5.23
C GLU A 57 -6.88 6.61 4.00
N TYR A 58 -7.22 7.13 2.82
CA TYR A 58 -6.65 6.70 1.56
C TYR A 58 -5.63 7.71 1.04
N PHE A 59 -4.43 7.21 0.75
CA PHE A 59 -3.33 7.95 0.15
C PHE A 59 -3.04 7.39 -1.23
N LYS A 60 -2.80 8.29 -2.18
CA LYS A 60 -2.46 7.95 -3.55
C LYS A 60 -1.25 8.75 -4.01
N GLU A 61 -0.21 8.05 -4.43
CA GLU A 61 1.01 8.64 -4.98
C GLU A 61 1.25 8.15 -6.41
N ARG A 62 1.81 9.00 -7.26
CA ARG A 62 2.10 8.67 -8.66
C ARG A 62 3.59 8.41 -8.85
N ILE A 63 3.94 7.32 -9.50
CA ILE A 63 5.33 6.89 -9.73
C ILE A 63 5.58 6.74 -11.22
N LEU A 64 6.71 7.25 -11.70
CA LEU A 64 7.26 6.95 -13.02
C LEU A 64 8.42 5.98 -12.87
N ILE A 65 8.40 4.87 -13.61
CA ILE A 65 9.52 3.94 -13.73
C ILE A 65 10.16 4.15 -15.10
N GLU A 66 11.45 4.50 -15.11
CA GLU A 66 12.25 4.83 -16.30
C GLU A 66 13.33 3.80 -16.65
#